data_AF-A0A937G1U6-F1
#
_entry.id   AF-A0A937G1U6-F1
#
_cell.length_a   1.000
_cell.length_b   1.000
_cell.length_c   1.000
_cell.angle_alpha   90.00
_cell.angle_beta   90.00
_cell.angle_gamma   90.00
#
_symmetry.space_group_name_H-M   'P 1'
#
loop_
_entity.id
_entity.type
_entity.pdbx_description
1 polymer ?
#
loop_
_entity_poly.entity_id
_entity_poly.type
_entity_poly.pdbx_seq_one_letter_code
_entity_poly.pdbx_strand_id
1 'polypeptide(L)'
;MEKKEIDNLLKDKLEDGEHVSPILPKGIKNYLIDIDGTICNDIPNEEPERMATAALYPDALETLNKWYDEGHVICFFTSRTEEHRRVTEKWLNDHGFKYHSMVMGKPRGGNYHWIDNHLVKATRYNGKFTDLIQKTATIQVFDDEN
;
A
#
# COMPACT_ATOMS: atom_id res chain seq x y z
N MET A 1 15.16 4.54 -0.14
CA MET A 1 14.79 5.90 0.26
C MET A 1 14.28 5.86 1.70
N GLU A 2 14.85 6.67 2.59
CA GLU A 2 14.38 6.75 3.98
C GLU A 2 13.12 7.62 4.09
N LYS A 3 12.35 7.48 5.17
CA LYS A 3 11.09 8.22 5.37
C LYS A 3 11.25 9.74 5.26
N LYS A 4 12.35 10.30 5.80
CA LYS A 4 12.68 11.73 5.69
C LYS A 4 12.92 12.19 4.25
N GLU A 5 13.34 11.29 3.37
CA GLU A 5 13.59 11.59 1.97
C GLU A 5 12.28 11.61 1.16
N ILE A 6 11.22 10.92 1.60
CA ILE A 6 9.88 11.03 1.00
C ILE A 6 9.29 12.42 1.21
N ASP A 7 9.41 12.97 2.42
CA ASP A 7 8.91 14.32 2.70
C ASP A 7 9.61 15.36 1.80
N ASN A 8 10.87 15.09 1.40
CA ASN A 8 11.60 15.92 0.44
C ASN A 8 11.21 15.66 -1.04
N LEU A 9 10.56 14.54 -1.36
CA LEU A 9 10.02 14.28 -2.70
C LEU A 9 8.68 14.99 -2.93
N LEU A 10 7.95 15.27 -1.85
CA LEU A 10 6.71 16.01 -1.90
C LEU A 10 6.96 17.40 -2.48
N LYS A 11 6.28 17.70 -3.58
CA LYS A 11 6.35 19.02 -4.20
C LYS A 11 5.17 19.84 -3.72
N ASP A 12 5.48 21.04 -3.21
CA ASP A 12 4.47 22.06 -2.97
C ASP A 12 3.68 22.29 -4.25
N LYS A 13 2.36 22.33 -4.11
CA LYS A 13 1.45 22.55 -5.21
C LYS A 13 0.60 23.78 -4.87
N LEU A 14 0.52 24.70 -5.83
CA LEU A 14 -0.38 25.83 -5.78
C LEU A 14 -1.49 25.58 -6.80
N GLU A 15 -2.75 25.73 -6.38
CA GLU A 15 -3.91 25.79 -7.27
C GLU A 15 -4.66 27.10 -6.97
N ASP A 16 -4.96 27.88 -8.01
CA ASP A 16 -5.63 29.18 -7.91
C ASP A 16 -5.02 30.19 -6.91
N GLY A 17 -3.71 30.07 -6.67
CA GLY A 17 -2.97 30.94 -5.74
C GLY A 17 -2.97 30.48 -4.29
N GLU A 18 -3.63 29.36 -3.97
CA GLU A 18 -3.63 28.74 -2.65
C GLU A 18 -2.73 27.50 -2.60
N HIS A 19 -2.10 27.26 -1.44
CA HIS A 19 -1.34 26.03 -1.19
C HIS A 19 -2.31 24.84 -1.02
N VAL A 20 -2.19 23.85 -1.89
CA VAL A 20 -2.93 22.58 -1.80
C VAL A 20 -2.01 21.45 -1.32
N SER A 21 -2.61 20.31 -0.98
CA SER A 21 -1.88 19.12 -0.54
C SER A 21 -0.76 18.75 -1.53
N PRO A 22 0.45 18.47 -1.02
CA PRO A 22 1.59 18.16 -1.88
C PRO A 22 1.39 16.85 -2.64
N ILE A 23 2.07 16.73 -3.77
CA ILE A 23 1.99 15.55 -4.63
C ILE A 23 3.35 14.90 -4.85
N LEU A 24 3.34 13.59 -5.12
CA LEU A 24 4.54 12.88 -5.55
C LEU A 24 4.94 13.29 -6.99
N PRO A 25 6.24 13.19 -7.33
CA PRO A 25 6.71 13.44 -8.68
C PRO A 25 6.04 12.52 -9.72
N LYS A 26 5.93 12.99 -10.96
CA LYS A 26 5.38 12.20 -12.07
C LYS A 26 6.11 10.87 -12.20
N GLY A 27 5.34 9.78 -12.30
CA GLY A 27 5.86 8.41 -12.43
C GLY A 27 6.09 7.71 -11.10
N ILE A 28 6.22 8.45 -9.99
CA ILE A 28 6.34 7.86 -8.65
C ILE A 28 4.95 7.59 -8.09
N LYS A 29 4.78 6.42 -7.49
CA LYS A 29 3.51 5.97 -6.89
C LYS A 29 3.67 5.80 -5.39
N ASN A 30 2.56 5.98 -4.68
CA ASN A 30 2.41 5.57 -3.29
C ASN A 30 1.55 4.30 -3.26
N TYR A 31 2.19 3.15 -3.04
CA TYR A 31 1.50 1.87 -2.95
C TYR A 31 1.04 1.62 -1.53
N LEU A 32 -0.27 1.43 -1.36
CA LEU A 32 -0.86 0.89 -0.14
C LEU A 32 -1.04 -0.61 -0.31
N ILE A 33 -0.22 -1.40 0.37
CA ILE A 33 -0.16 -2.86 0.22
C ILE A 33 -0.75 -3.53 1.45
N ASP A 34 -1.77 -4.35 1.24
CA ASP A 34 -2.32 -5.21 2.28
C ASP A 34 -1.32 -6.31 2.68
N ILE A 35 -1.47 -6.91 3.87
CA ILE A 35 -0.53 -7.93 4.37
C ILE A 35 -1.13 -9.34 4.23
N ASP A 36 -2.12 -9.65 5.06
CA ASP A 36 -2.68 -10.99 5.19
C ASP A 36 -3.47 -11.39 3.94
N GLY A 37 -3.10 -12.51 3.32
CA GLY A 37 -3.68 -12.96 2.05
C GLY A 37 -3.14 -12.22 0.83
N THR A 38 -2.25 -11.23 1.03
CA THR A 38 -1.65 -10.43 -0.03
C THR A 38 -0.15 -10.67 -0.17
N ILE A 39 0.66 -10.53 0.88
CA ILE A 39 2.11 -10.81 0.84
C ILE A 39 2.50 -12.08 1.61
N CYS A 40 1.55 -12.65 2.34
CA CYS A 40 1.67 -13.91 3.04
C CYS A 40 0.31 -14.60 3.13
N ASN A 41 0.27 -15.78 3.75
CA ASN A 41 -0.98 -16.46 4.09
C ASN A 41 -2.00 -15.52 4.73
N ASP A 42 -3.29 -15.77 4.48
CA ASP A 42 -4.39 -15.06 5.13
C ASP A 42 -4.49 -15.46 6.61
N ILE A 43 -4.14 -14.53 7.49
CA ILE A 43 -4.16 -14.68 8.94
C ILE A 43 -5.19 -13.72 9.54
N PRO A 44 -6.27 -14.21 10.18
CA PRO A 44 -7.20 -13.36 10.88
C PRO A 44 -6.59 -12.80 12.18
N ASN A 45 -7.06 -11.65 12.63
CA ASN A 45 -6.64 -11.07 13.93
C ASN A 45 -6.97 -11.98 15.11
N GLU A 46 -7.94 -12.88 14.95
CA GLU A 46 -8.36 -13.86 15.94
C GLU A 46 -7.35 -15.01 16.14
N GLU A 47 -6.34 -15.14 15.27
CA GLU A 47 -5.28 -16.16 15.36
C GLU A 47 -3.87 -15.54 15.31
N PRO A 48 -3.53 -14.64 16.26
CA PRO A 48 -2.31 -13.85 16.23
C PRO A 48 -1.02 -14.66 16.32
N GLU A 49 -1.07 -15.85 16.91
CA GLU A 49 0.05 -16.79 17.01
C GLU A 49 0.58 -17.23 15.64
N ARG A 50 -0.26 -17.21 14.60
CA ARG A 50 0.12 -17.56 13.23
C ARG A 50 0.90 -16.46 12.51
N MET A 51 0.84 -15.21 12.99
CA MET A 51 1.41 -14.04 12.30
C MET A 51 2.94 -14.10 12.21
N ALA A 52 3.62 -14.64 13.22
CA ALA A 52 5.08 -14.70 13.26
C ALA A 52 5.69 -15.73 12.30
N THR A 53 4.91 -16.73 11.90
CA THR A 53 5.35 -17.85 11.04
C THR A 53 4.54 -17.93 9.74
N ALA A 54 3.83 -16.86 9.39
CA ALA A 54 3.06 -16.80 8.16
C ALA A 54 3.97 -17.06 6.96
N ALA A 55 3.54 -17.92 6.03
CA ALA A 55 4.33 -18.24 4.85
C ALA A 55 4.34 -17.03 3.90
N LEU A 56 5.54 -16.58 3.54
CA LEU A 56 5.79 -15.50 2.59
C LEU A 56 5.37 -15.90 1.18
N TYR A 57 4.83 -14.94 0.40
CA TYR A 57 4.72 -15.04 -1.05
C TYR A 57 5.98 -14.45 -1.71
N PRO A 58 6.85 -15.26 -2.34
CA PRO A 58 8.15 -14.79 -2.82
C PRO A 58 8.05 -13.74 -3.94
N ASP A 59 7.04 -13.84 -4.79
CA ASP A 59 6.76 -12.89 -5.87
C ASP A 59 6.35 -11.52 -5.35
N ALA A 60 5.64 -11.47 -4.22
CA ALA A 60 5.34 -10.22 -3.53
C ALA A 60 6.61 -9.54 -3.03
N LEU A 61 7.52 -10.28 -2.39
CA LEU A 61 8.79 -9.76 -1.90
C LEU A 61 9.63 -9.16 -3.04
N GLU A 62 9.80 -9.91 -4.14
CA GLU A 62 10.55 -9.45 -5.31
C GLU A 62 9.93 -8.18 -5.91
N THR A 63 8.60 -8.19 -6.12
CA THR A 63 7.90 -7.07 -6.76
C THR A 63 7.93 -5.79 -5.92
N LEU A 64 7.67 -5.89 -4.61
CA LEU A 64 7.67 -4.73 -3.72
C LEU A 64 9.07 -4.14 -3.57
N ASN A 65 10.10 -4.98 -3.44
CA ASN A 65 11.48 -4.52 -3.35
C ASN A 65 11.95 -3.88 -4.67
N LYS A 66 11.54 -4.40 -5.83
CA LYS A 66 11.75 -3.75 -7.12
C LYS A 66 11.11 -2.36 -7.17
N TRP A 67 9.83 -2.23 -6.79
CA TRP A 67 9.15 -0.93 -6.75
C TRP A 67 9.82 0.06 -5.80
N TYR A 68 10.28 -0.42 -4.64
CA TYR A 68 11.07 0.38 -3.70
C TYR A 68 12.36 0.90 -4.36
N ASP A 69 13.11 0.03 -5.04
CA ASP A 69 14.37 0.38 -5.68
C ASP A 69 14.16 1.30 -6.91
N GLU A 70 12.99 1.25 -7.55
CA GLU A 70 12.54 2.20 -8.58
C GLU A 70 12.11 3.56 -8.01
N GLY A 71 12.17 3.74 -6.69
CA GLY A 71 11.86 5.00 -6.00
C GLY A 71 10.38 5.19 -5.66
N HIS A 72 9.55 4.16 -5.78
CA HIS A 72 8.17 4.22 -5.33
C HIS A 72 8.06 4.18 -3.80
N VAL A 73 7.00 4.78 -3.28
CA VAL A 73 6.68 4.72 -1.85
C VAL A 73 5.88 3.45 -1.58
N ILE A 74 6.34 2.68 -0.59
CA ILE A 74 5.73 1.42 -0.16
C ILE A 74 5.22 1.60 1.26
N CYS A 75 3.90 1.56 1.41
CA CYS A 75 3.20 1.64 2.68
C CYS A 75 2.39 0.37 2.89
N PHE A 76 2.64 -0.36 3.98
CA PHE A 76 1.76 -1.47 4.36
C PHE A 76 0.49 -0.93 5.01
N PHE A 77 -0.67 -1.41 4.58
CA PHE A 77 -1.99 -0.98 5.04
C PHE A 77 -2.82 -2.20 5.45
N THR A 78 -2.83 -2.51 6.74
CA THR A 78 -3.34 -3.78 7.28
C THR A 78 -4.47 -3.57 8.28
N SER A 79 -5.38 -4.56 8.35
CA SER A 79 -6.45 -4.60 9.35
C SER A 79 -6.00 -5.16 10.70
N ARG A 80 -4.75 -5.64 10.80
CA ARG A 80 -4.11 -5.91 12.09
C ARG A 80 -4.20 -4.68 12.99
N THR A 81 -4.50 -4.89 14.26
CA THR A 81 -4.57 -3.82 15.26
C THR A 81 -3.16 -3.42 15.72
N GLU A 82 -3.03 -2.25 16.35
CA GLU A 82 -1.76 -1.76 16.90
C GLU A 82 -1.06 -2.75 17.86
N GLU A 83 -1.81 -3.60 18.55
CA GLU A 83 -1.28 -4.68 19.39
C GLU A 83 -0.33 -5.62 18.61
N HIS A 84 -0.62 -5.84 17.32
CA HIS A 84 0.12 -6.73 16.45
C HIS A 84 1.27 -6.03 15.69
N ARG A 85 1.51 -4.74 15.94
CA ARG A 85 2.54 -3.96 15.23
C ARG A 85 3.92 -4.62 15.35
N ARG A 86 4.34 -4.95 16.57
CA ARG A 86 5.69 -5.47 16.84
C ARG A 86 5.95 -6.80 16.12
N VAL A 87 5.00 -7.73 16.13
CA VAL A 87 5.15 -9.02 15.43
C VAL A 87 5.17 -8.81 13.91
N THR A 88 4.36 -7.88 13.42
CA THR A 88 4.28 -7.55 11.98
C THR A 88 5.58 -6.91 11.48
N GLU A 89 6.10 -5.90 12.18
CA GLU A 89 7.37 -5.25 11.83
C GLU A 89 8.53 -6.24 11.89
N LYS A 90 8.56 -7.10 12.91
CA LYS A 90 9.59 -8.15 13.00
C LYS A 90 9.51 -9.09 11.79
N TRP A 91 8.32 -9.59 11.46
CA TRP A 91 8.14 -10.50 10.33
C TRP A 91 8.55 -9.85 9.00
N LEU A 92 8.16 -8.60 8.76
CA LEU A 92 8.55 -7.85 7.55
C LEU A 92 10.08 -7.70 7.43
N ASN A 93 10.73 -7.33 8.53
CA ASN A 93 12.19 -7.14 8.57
C ASN A 93 12.95 -8.46 8.40
N ASP A 94 12.51 -9.52 9.08
CA ASP A 94 13.13 -10.85 8.98
C ASP A 94 13.08 -11.40 7.54
N HIS A 95 12.01 -11.10 6.79
CA HIS A 95 11.84 -11.50 5.40
C HIS A 95 12.45 -10.51 4.39
N GLY A 96 12.98 -9.38 4.84
CA GLY A 96 13.70 -8.43 3.99
C GLY A 96 12.81 -7.54 3.11
N PHE A 97 11.57 -7.26 3.53
CA PHE A 97 10.76 -6.25 2.84
C PHE A 97 11.35 -4.84 3.03
N LYS A 98 11.52 -4.12 1.93
CA LYS A 98 11.84 -2.69 1.94
C LYS A 98 10.56 -1.88 1.90
N TYR A 99 10.31 -1.08 2.93
CA TYR A 99 9.11 -0.27 3.04
C TYR A 99 9.38 1.04 3.78
N HIS A 100 8.43 1.97 3.71
CA HIS A 100 8.59 3.32 4.24
C HIS A 100 7.65 3.62 5.42
N SER A 101 6.46 3.01 5.42
CA SER A 101 5.47 3.21 6.48
C SER A 101 4.53 2.02 6.62
N MET A 102 3.84 1.97 7.75
CA MET A 102 2.78 1.00 8.01
C MET A 102 1.62 1.66 8.74
N VAL A 103 0.42 1.50 8.19
CA VAL A 103 -0.86 1.96 8.75
C VAL A 103 -1.63 0.73 9.24
N MET A 104 -1.88 0.69 10.54
CA MET A 104 -2.63 -0.38 11.21
C MET A 104 -4.10 0.00 11.33
N GLY A 105 -4.95 -0.97 11.65
CA GLY A 105 -6.36 -0.73 11.94
C GLY A 105 -7.20 -0.35 10.71
N LYS A 106 -6.78 -0.73 9.51
CA LYS A 106 -7.62 -0.67 8.30
C LYS A 106 -8.98 -1.33 8.57
N PRO A 107 -10.12 -0.73 8.18
CA PRO A 107 -11.44 -1.34 8.35
C PRO A 107 -11.51 -2.75 7.74
N ARG A 108 -12.17 -3.69 8.41
CA ARG A 108 -12.31 -5.08 7.95
C ARG A 108 -13.52 -5.22 7.01
N GLY A 109 -13.46 -6.19 6.07
CA GLY A 109 -14.63 -6.56 5.24
C GLY A 109 -14.42 -6.54 3.73
N GLY A 110 -13.27 -6.07 3.22
CA GLY A 110 -12.85 -6.25 1.81
C GLY A 110 -13.59 -5.42 0.75
N ASN A 111 -14.83 -5.00 0.98
CA ASN A 111 -15.63 -4.18 0.05
C ASN A 111 -15.31 -2.68 0.20
N TYR A 112 -14.12 -2.29 -0.23
CA TYR A 112 -13.64 -0.91 -0.13
C TYR A 112 -14.03 -0.06 -1.34
N HIS A 113 -14.52 1.14 -1.08
CA HIS A 113 -14.64 2.21 -2.07
C HIS A 113 -13.82 3.41 -1.57
N TRP A 114 -12.69 3.68 -2.22
CA TRP A 114 -11.80 4.77 -1.83
C TRP A 114 -12.17 6.03 -2.61
N ILE A 115 -12.59 7.06 -1.88
CA ILE A 115 -12.90 8.38 -2.41
C ILE A 115 -11.80 9.34 -1.91
N ASP A 116 -11.19 10.06 -2.84
CA ASP A 116 -10.09 11.00 -2.57
C ASP A 116 -10.12 12.12 -3.62
N ASN A 117 -9.73 13.34 -3.25
CA ASN A 117 -9.63 14.45 -4.21
C ASN A 117 -8.36 14.33 -5.08
N HIS A 118 -7.43 13.45 -4.72
CA HIS A 118 -6.30 13.05 -5.55
C HIS A 118 -6.60 11.76 -6.34
N LEU A 119 -5.85 11.52 -7.42
CA LEU A 119 -5.98 10.32 -8.23
C LEU A 119 -5.65 9.06 -7.41
N VAL A 120 -6.66 8.25 -7.15
CA VAL A 120 -6.52 6.90 -6.58
C VAL A 120 -6.65 5.84 -7.68
N LYS A 121 -5.86 4.77 -7.56
CA LYS A 121 -5.95 3.60 -8.44
C LYS A 121 -6.13 2.36 -7.59
N ALA A 122 -7.15 1.57 -7.90
CA ALA A 122 -7.37 0.28 -7.26
C ALA A 122 -6.82 -0.85 -8.14
N THR A 123 -6.08 -1.78 -7.54
CA THR A 123 -5.67 -3.03 -8.18
C THR A 123 -6.02 -4.17 -7.24
N ARG A 124 -6.79 -5.14 -7.74
CA ARG A 124 -7.15 -6.33 -6.98
C ARG A 124 -6.08 -7.39 -7.14
N TYR A 125 -5.48 -7.82 -6.03
CA TYR A 125 -4.63 -9.01 -6.00
C TYR A 125 -5.48 -10.28 -6.13
N ASN A 126 -5.06 -11.20 -6.99
CA ASN A 126 -5.74 -12.48 -7.25
C ASN A 126 -4.77 -13.68 -7.13
N GLY A 127 -3.78 -13.60 -6.23
CA GLY A 127 -2.89 -14.71 -5.90
C GLY A 127 -1.55 -14.75 -6.63
N LYS A 128 -1.23 -13.74 -7.45
CA LYS A 128 0.10 -13.60 -8.07
C LYS A 128 0.48 -12.14 -8.32
N PHE A 129 1.70 -11.76 -7.97
CA PHE A 129 2.31 -10.51 -8.38
C PHE A 129 2.94 -10.68 -9.76
N THR A 130 2.50 -9.84 -10.70
CA THR A 130 3.04 -9.75 -12.05
C THR A 130 3.23 -8.28 -12.41
N ASP A 131 3.84 -8.02 -13.56
CA ASP A 131 3.83 -6.67 -14.11
C ASP A 131 2.39 -6.16 -14.28
N LEU A 132 2.17 -4.89 -13.92
CA LEU A 132 0.88 -4.24 -14.07
C LEU A 132 0.61 -4.00 -15.56
N ILE A 133 -0.60 -4.35 -16.00
CA ILE A 133 -1.07 -4.15 -17.37
C ILE A 133 -2.26 -3.18 -17.40
N GLN A 134 -2.45 -2.51 -18.53
CA GLN A 134 -3.60 -1.63 -18.73
C GLN A 134 -4.80 -2.43 -19.25
N LYS A 135 -5.98 -2.20 -18.66
CA LYS A 135 -7.26 -2.78 -19.09
C LYS A 135 -8.37 -1.75 -18.91
N THR A 136 -9.34 -1.74 -19.82
CA THR A 136 -10.59 -0.99 -19.68
C THR A 136 -11.56 -1.78 -18.81
N ALA A 137 -12.23 -1.12 -17.87
CA ALA A 137 -13.25 -1.71 -17.02
C ALA A 137 -14.37 -0.69 -16.72
N THR A 138 -15.59 -1.17 -16.52
CA THR A 138 -16.69 -0.35 -16.00
C THR A 138 -16.50 -0.13 -14.51
N ILE A 139 -16.57 1.12 -14.07
CA ILE A 139 -16.40 1.54 -12.68
C ILE A 139 -17.54 2.47 -12.26
N GLN A 140 -17.72 2.65 -10.96
CA GLN A 140 -18.59 3.70 -10.42
C GLN A 140 -17.74 4.96 -10.21
N VAL A 141 -18.23 6.09 -10.70
CA VAL A 141 -17.64 7.43 -10.54
C VAL A 141 -18.73 8.42 -10.15
N PHE A 142 -18.34 9.59 -9.66
CA PHE A 142 -19.27 10.70 -9.52
C PHE A 142 -19.70 11.19 -10.90
N ASP A 143 -20.88 11.80 -10.94
CA ASP A 143 -21.36 12.51 -12.13
C ASP A 143 -20.84 13.94 -12.06
N ASP A 144 -19.70 14.19 -12.71
CA ASP A 144 -19.00 15.48 -12.67
C ASP A 144 -19.72 16.56 -13.52
N GLU A 145 -20.78 16.19 -14.26
CA GLU A 145 -21.53 17.08 -15.14
C GLU A 145 -22.85 17.60 -14.54
N ASN A 146 -23.18 17.20 -13.30
CA ASN A 146 -24.41 17.59 -12.59
C ASN A 146 -24.28 18.84 -11.71
#